data_AF-A0AAV4K5P5-F1
#
_entry.id   AF-A0AAV4K5P5-F1
#
_cell.length_a   1.000
_cell.length_b   1.000
_cell.length_c   1.000
_cell.angle_alpha   90.00
_cell.angle_beta   90.00
_cell.angle_gamma   90.00
#
_symmetry.space_group_name_H-M   'P 1'
#
loop_
_entity.id
_entity.type
_entity.pdbx_description
1 polymer ?
#
loop_
_entity_poly.entity_id
_entity_poly.type
_entity_poly.pdbx_seq_one_letter_code
_entity_poly.pdbx_strand_id
1 'polypeptide(L)'
;MPGVAIFCAAVMWIVLLFLFNKETAPEPVVVDPAVVASISKDYPTIGKQIYAEGAGGGPGCQGCHGANGEGGVGPKLAGNEKLIKDPVYVHTILVNGKGGMPAYGDSLDDKQLYAVANYVLHEWGNDIEEPLTPAKVAEGQSKVDPEALKNRSRFVPDHIKLPEIWLTTFIIVLLTYGLIGLYSHWAEGQELRPGIHKVRSTPVATLGMVLSILSTLLFSVLFVRQMNIDYAGWAAKDQVMPNVTAEGFYAAMIVLSLAASLALYKKYFMDGEVLVEDASGEFPW
;
A
#
# COMPACT_ATOMS: atom_id res chain seq x y z
N MET A 1 12.49 -30.57 8.44
CA MET A 1 12.34 -29.97 9.79
C MET A 1 11.63 -28.63 9.66
N PRO A 2 10.50 -28.40 10.35
CA PRO A 2 9.70 -27.17 10.21
C PRO A 2 10.48 -25.88 10.48
N GLY A 3 11.42 -25.90 11.45
CA GLY A 3 12.28 -24.76 11.74
C GLY A 3 13.20 -24.36 10.57
N VAL A 4 13.64 -25.32 9.75
CA VAL A 4 14.46 -25.03 8.55
C VAL A 4 13.63 -24.31 7.50
N ALA A 5 12.37 -24.70 7.28
CA ALA A 5 11.48 -24.04 6.33
C ALA A 5 11.20 -22.58 6.71
N ILE A 6 10.94 -22.32 8.00
CA ILE A 6 10.73 -20.95 8.52
C ILE A 6 12.01 -20.12 8.40
N PHE A 7 13.16 -20.69 8.75
CA PHE A 7 14.45 -20.01 8.60
C PHE A 7 14.75 -19.67 7.14
N CYS A 8 14.57 -20.62 6.22
CA CYS A 8 14.72 -20.40 4.78
C CYS A 8 13.77 -19.30 4.28
N ALA A 9 12.50 -19.32 4.70
CA ALA A 9 11.55 -18.27 4.36
C ALA A 9 12.00 -16.89 4.87
N ALA A 10 12.48 -16.79 6.10
CA ALA A 10 12.97 -15.54 6.67
C ALA A 10 14.21 -15.01 5.92
N VAL A 11 15.16 -15.89 5.59
CA VAL A 11 16.34 -15.53 4.78
C VAL A 11 15.92 -15.06 3.38
N MET A 12 14.99 -15.78 2.73
CA MET A 12 14.49 -15.40 1.41
C MET A 12 13.71 -14.08 1.44
N TRP A 13 13.00 -13.77 2.52
CA TRP A 13 12.35 -12.48 2.73
C TRP A 13 13.36 -11.34 2.89
N ILE A 14 14.44 -11.57 3.67
CA ILE A 14 15.55 -10.61 3.78
C ILE A 14 16.19 -10.39 2.41
N VAL A 15 16.49 -11.47 1.69
CA VAL A 15 17.05 -11.40 0.33
C VAL A 15 16.14 -10.63 -0.62
N LEU A 16 14.82 -10.83 -0.56
CA LEU A 16 13.84 -10.05 -1.32
C LEU A 16 13.95 -8.55 -0.99
N LEU A 17 14.00 -8.20 0.29
CA LEU A 17 14.13 -6.82 0.76
C LEU A 17 15.46 -6.17 0.37
N PHE A 18 16.55 -6.91 0.18
CA PHE A 18 17.86 -6.34 -0.15
C PHE A 18 18.17 -6.36 -1.66
N LEU A 19 17.77 -7.41 -2.39
CA LEU A 19 18.02 -7.51 -3.84
C LEU A 19 17.12 -6.54 -4.63
N PHE A 20 15.86 -6.43 -4.27
CA PHE A 20 14.89 -5.67 -5.08
C PHE A 20 14.69 -4.22 -4.63
N ASN A 21 15.27 -3.79 -3.51
CA ASN A 21 15.19 -2.40 -3.03
C ASN A 21 15.86 -1.36 -3.96
N LYS A 22 16.79 -1.80 -4.81
CA LYS A 22 17.35 -0.94 -5.87
C LYS A 22 16.53 -0.93 -7.16
N GLU A 23 15.74 -1.98 -7.40
CA GLU A 23 14.96 -2.14 -8.63
C GLU A 23 13.56 -1.53 -8.55
N THR A 24 13.10 -1.19 -7.34
CA THR A 24 11.87 -0.43 -7.08
C THR A 24 12.07 1.09 -7.11
N ALA A 25 13.29 1.57 -7.38
CA ALA A 25 13.51 2.97 -7.67
C ALA A 25 12.73 3.31 -8.95
N PRO A 26 11.86 4.35 -8.94
CA PRO A 26 11.10 4.73 -10.13
C PRO A 26 12.08 4.97 -11.29
N GLU A 27 11.80 4.36 -12.44
CA GLU A 27 12.60 4.61 -13.64
C GLU A 27 12.59 6.12 -13.91
N PRO A 28 13.77 6.75 -14.14
CA PRO A 28 13.82 8.16 -14.44
C PRO A 28 13.00 8.41 -15.71
N VAL A 29 11.98 9.26 -15.59
CA VAL A 29 11.12 9.65 -16.71
C VAL A 29 11.99 10.20 -17.82
N VAL A 30 12.05 9.47 -18.94
CA VAL A 30 12.73 9.94 -20.15
C VAL A 30 11.86 11.03 -20.75
N VAL A 31 12.18 12.27 -20.41
CA VAL A 31 11.51 13.44 -20.97
C VAL A 31 12.03 13.66 -22.40
N ASP A 32 11.13 13.78 -23.36
CA ASP A 32 11.49 14.13 -24.74
C ASP A 32 12.26 15.48 -24.74
N PRO A 33 13.53 15.51 -25.21
CA PRO A 33 14.33 16.72 -25.24
C PRO A 33 13.66 17.88 -26.00
N ALA A 34 12.80 17.59 -26.97
CA ALA A 34 12.07 18.60 -27.73
C ALA A 34 11.04 19.35 -26.85
N VAL A 35 10.39 18.65 -25.92
CA VAL A 35 9.40 19.22 -24.99
C VAL A 35 10.09 20.05 -23.91
N VAL A 36 11.24 19.59 -23.42
CA VAL A 36 12.08 20.38 -22.49
C VAL A 36 12.56 21.66 -23.16
N ALA A 37 13.01 21.59 -24.41
CA ALA A 37 13.49 22.74 -25.17
C ALA A 37 12.37 23.76 -25.45
N SER A 38 11.15 23.32 -25.76
CA SER A 38 10.02 24.23 -25.94
C SER A 38 9.65 24.93 -24.64
N ILE A 39 9.50 24.18 -23.54
CA ILE A 39 9.14 24.73 -22.22
C ILE A 39 10.22 25.73 -21.77
N SER A 40 11.50 25.40 -21.95
CA SER A 40 12.62 26.28 -21.58
C SER A 40 12.61 27.62 -22.31
N LYS A 41 12.07 27.65 -23.53
CA LYS A 41 11.92 28.88 -24.31
C LYS A 41 10.67 29.66 -23.93
N ASP A 42 9.61 28.96 -23.53
CA ASP A 42 8.30 29.53 -23.28
C ASP A 42 8.20 30.16 -21.87
N TYR A 43 8.81 29.59 -20.84
CA TYR A 43 8.64 30.10 -19.46
C TYR A 43 9.18 31.53 -19.22
N PRO A 44 10.32 31.97 -19.79
CA PRO A 44 10.84 33.33 -19.54
C PRO A 44 9.99 34.43 -20.19
N THR A 45 9.15 34.06 -21.16
CA THR A 45 8.35 34.99 -21.96
C THR A 45 6.87 34.86 -21.62
N ILE A 46 6.26 33.72 -21.97
CA ILE A 46 4.85 33.40 -21.72
C ILE A 46 4.59 33.26 -20.23
N GLY A 47 5.45 32.53 -19.51
CA GLY A 47 5.29 32.32 -18.07
C GLY A 47 5.36 33.64 -17.29
N LYS A 48 6.35 34.47 -17.61
CA LYS A 48 6.49 35.82 -17.05
C LYS A 48 5.28 36.72 -17.35
N GLN A 49 4.80 36.69 -18.60
CA GLN A 49 3.65 37.49 -19.01
C GLN A 49 2.40 37.08 -18.22
N ILE A 50 2.10 35.79 -18.13
CA ILE A 50 0.95 35.28 -17.37
C ILE A 50 1.09 35.62 -15.88
N TYR A 51 2.30 35.49 -15.32
CA TYR A 51 2.54 35.84 -13.93
C TYR A 51 2.23 37.33 -13.65
N ALA A 52 2.61 38.22 -14.56
CA ALA A 52 2.41 39.66 -14.40
C ALA A 52 0.99 40.11 -14.74
N GLU A 53 0.49 39.75 -15.92
CA GLU A 53 -0.72 40.32 -16.51
C GLU A 53 -1.96 39.45 -16.29
N GLY A 54 -1.77 38.16 -15.99
CA GLY A 54 -2.83 37.17 -15.99
C GLY A 54 -3.14 36.68 -17.41
N ALA A 55 -3.92 35.61 -17.50
CA ALA A 55 -4.43 35.08 -18.76
C ALA A 55 -5.77 34.34 -18.50
N GLY A 56 -6.52 34.06 -19.56
CA GLY A 56 -7.79 33.33 -19.45
C GLY A 56 -8.91 34.08 -18.70
N GLY A 57 -8.80 35.40 -18.53
CA GLY A 57 -9.77 36.22 -17.80
C GLY A 57 -9.57 36.26 -16.28
N GLY A 58 -8.53 35.62 -15.75
CA GLY A 58 -8.13 35.69 -14.33
C GLY A 58 -7.13 36.80 -14.03
N PRO A 59 -7.00 37.23 -12.76
CA PRO A 59 -6.01 38.22 -12.35
C PRO A 59 -4.59 37.65 -12.44
N GLY A 60 -3.61 38.51 -12.73
CA GLY A 60 -2.19 38.13 -12.71
C GLY A 60 -1.72 37.61 -11.36
N CYS A 61 -0.88 36.57 -11.38
CA CYS A 61 -0.35 35.91 -10.18
C CYS A 61 0.36 36.91 -9.24
N GLN A 62 1.05 37.91 -9.81
CA GLN A 62 1.73 38.96 -9.04
C GLN A 62 0.80 39.77 -8.13
N GLY A 63 -0.49 39.87 -8.46
CA GLY A 63 -1.45 40.64 -7.67
C GLY A 63 -1.63 40.09 -6.25
N CYS A 64 -1.46 38.77 -6.08
CA CYS A 64 -1.52 38.11 -4.78
C CYS A 64 -0.13 37.72 -4.25
N HIS A 65 0.78 37.29 -5.14
CA HIS A 65 2.08 36.72 -4.76
C HIS A 65 3.25 37.72 -4.82
N GLY A 66 3.01 38.97 -5.19
CA GLY A 66 4.04 40.00 -5.34
C GLY A 66 4.76 39.93 -6.69
N ALA A 67 5.34 41.05 -7.12
CA ALA A 67 6.00 41.13 -8.43
C ALA A 67 7.27 40.26 -8.52
N ASN A 68 7.93 40.05 -7.37
CA ASN A 68 9.12 39.23 -7.23
C ASN A 68 8.87 37.97 -6.38
N GLY A 69 7.62 37.51 -6.31
CA GLY A 69 7.26 36.33 -5.50
C GLY A 69 7.45 36.53 -3.99
N GLU A 70 7.57 37.77 -3.51
CA GLU A 70 7.76 38.12 -2.09
C GLU A 70 6.56 37.75 -1.20
N GLY A 71 5.40 37.47 -1.81
CA GLY A 71 4.15 37.18 -1.15
C GLY A 71 3.35 38.45 -0.83
N GLY A 72 2.18 38.25 -0.23
CA GLY A 72 1.27 39.33 0.13
C GLY A 72 -0.03 38.74 0.64
N VAL A 73 -1.07 38.83 -0.19
CA VAL A 73 -2.33 38.09 0.03
C VAL A 73 -2.11 36.59 -0.17
N GLY A 74 -1.30 36.22 -1.16
CA GLY A 74 -0.83 34.87 -1.41
C GLY A 74 0.50 34.56 -0.70
N PRO A 75 0.83 33.28 -0.51
CA PRO A 75 2.10 32.87 0.11
C PRO A 75 3.31 33.29 -0.74
N LYS A 76 4.45 33.50 -0.05
CA LYS A 76 5.74 33.77 -0.68
C LYS A 76 6.17 32.60 -1.58
N LEU A 77 6.55 32.93 -2.81
CA LEU A 77 7.06 31.99 -3.81
C LEU A 77 8.59 32.03 -3.91
N ALA A 78 9.20 33.18 -3.67
CA ALA A 78 10.64 33.38 -3.77
C ALA A 78 11.43 32.55 -2.73
N GLY A 79 12.41 31.76 -3.21
CA GLY A 79 13.27 30.91 -2.38
C GLY A 79 12.51 29.90 -1.53
N ASN A 80 11.38 29.39 -2.03
CA ASN A 80 10.52 28.50 -1.26
C ASN A 80 10.94 27.05 -1.47
N GLU A 81 11.71 26.50 -0.52
CA GLU A 81 12.20 25.13 -0.57
C GLU A 81 11.12 24.07 -0.80
N LYS A 82 9.87 24.33 -0.38
CA LYS A 82 8.78 23.37 -0.56
C LYS A 82 8.41 23.22 -2.04
N LEU A 83 8.52 24.30 -2.82
CA LEU A 83 8.22 24.28 -4.26
C LEU A 83 9.33 23.56 -5.04
N ILE A 84 10.58 23.72 -4.61
CA ILE A 84 11.75 23.05 -5.19
C ILE A 84 11.71 21.53 -4.91
N LYS A 85 11.34 21.14 -3.68
CA LYS A 85 11.24 19.73 -3.27
C LYS A 85 10.08 18.99 -3.92
N ASP A 86 8.99 19.69 -4.26
CA ASP A 86 7.84 19.11 -4.95
C ASP A 86 7.33 20.05 -6.07
N PRO A 87 7.97 20.02 -7.26
CA PRO A 87 7.57 20.87 -8.39
C PRO A 87 6.18 20.52 -8.95
N VAL A 88 5.75 19.26 -8.84
CA VAL A 88 4.42 18.79 -9.30
C VAL A 88 3.30 19.46 -8.49
N TYR A 89 3.59 19.80 -7.24
CA TYR A 89 2.69 20.55 -6.38
C TYR A 89 2.28 21.91 -6.98
N VAL A 90 3.21 22.62 -7.62
CA VAL A 90 2.95 23.92 -8.24
C VAL A 90 1.91 23.79 -9.36
N HIS A 91 2.12 22.83 -10.27
CA HIS A 91 1.17 22.56 -11.35
C HIS A 91 -0.20 22.12 -10.82
N THR A 92 -0.22 21.28 -9.80
CA THR A 92 -1.47 20.79 -9.19
C THR A 92 -2.29 21.93 -8.57
N ILE A 93 -1.65 22.89 -7.90
CA ILE A 93 -2.32 24.08 -7.37
C ILE A 93 -2.83 24.99 -8.50
N LEU A 94 -2.08 25.14 -9.59
CA LEU A 94 -2.53 25.95 -10.73
C LEU A 94 -3.79 25.36 -11.37
N VAL A 95 -3.84 24.04 -11.57
CA VAL A 95 -4.99 23.37 -12.17
C VAL A 95 -6.20 23.42 -11.24
N ASN A 96 -6.05 23.03 -9.97
CA ASN A 96 -7.18 22.79 -9.06
C ASN A 96 -7.49 23.96 -8.11
N GLY A 97 -6.61 24.96 -8.03
CA GLY A 97 -6.67 26.00 -7.00
C GLY A 97 -6.31 25.48 -5.61
N LYS A 98 -6.22 26.39 -4.63
CA LYS A 98 -6.01 26.03 -3.22
C LYS A 98 -6.43 27.16 -2.27
N GLY A 99 -7.39 26.88 -1.40
CA GLY A 99 -7.87 27.86 -0.42
C GLY A 99 -8.49 29.07 -1.13
N GLY A 100 -7.91 30.27 -0.94
CA GLY A 100 -8.32 31.49 -1.62
C GLY A 100 -7.75 31.67 -3.04
N MET A 101 -6.87 30.79 -3.49
CA MET A 101 -6.33 30.82 -4.86
C MET A 101 -7.29 30.10 -5.82
N PRO A 102 -7.80 30.77 -6.88
CA PRO A 102 -8.70 30.15 -7.85
C PRO A 102 -8.01 29.07 -8.68
N ALA A 103 -8.82 28.19 -9.27
CA ALA A 103 -8.38 27.19 -10.23
C ALA A 103 -8.21 27.81 -11.62
N TYR A 104 -7.15 27.43 -12.34
CA TYR A 104 -6.86 27.90 -13.71
C TYR A 104 -6.90 26.80 -14.76
N GLY A 105 -7.19 25.56 -14.38
CA GLY A 105 -7.21 24.41 -15.30
C GLY A 105 -8.17 24.56 -16.49
N ASP A 106 -9.29 25.26 -16.30
CA ASP A 106 -10.27 25.52 -17.35
C ASP A 106 -10.02 26.85 -18.11
N SER A 107 -9.12 27.70 -17.59
CA SER A 107 -8.90 29.07 -18.11
C SER A 107 -7.58 29.21 -18.87
N LEU A 108 -6.58 28.36 -18.56
CA LEU A 108 -5.28 28.35 -19.21
C LEU A 108 -5.10 27.03 -19.95
N ASP A 109 -4.48 27.09 -21.13
CA ASP A 109 -4.06 25.87 -21.81
C ASP A 109 -2.85 25.21 -21.10
N ASP A 110 -2.60 23.94 -21.39
CA ASP A 110 -1.50 23.20 -20.78
C ASP A 110 -0.15 23.91 -20.97
N LYS A 111 0.09 24.47 -22.16
CA LYS A 111 1.34 25.16 -22.47
C LYS A 111 1.55 26.37 -21.55
N GLN A 112 0.50 27.15 -21.32
CA GLN A 112 0.46 28.31 -20.44
C GLN A 112 0.64 27.90 -18.97
N LEU A 113 0.01 26.80 -18.53
CA LEU A 113 0.16 26.25 -17.19
C LEU A 113 1.61 25.81 -16.91
N TYR A 114 2.24 25.07 -17.82
CA TYR A 114 3.64 24.69 -17.69
C TYR A 114 4.58 25.90 -17.77
N ALA A 115 4.28 26.89 -18.60
CA ALA A 115 5.10 28.10 -18.71
C ALA A 115 5.09 28.91 -17.40
N VAL A 116 3.91 29.14 -16.80
CA VAL A 116 3.83 29.89 -15.53
C VAL A 116 4.37 29.09 -14.34
N ALA A 117 4.14 27.76 -14.30
CA ALA A 117 4.72 26.89 -13.27
C ALA A 117 6.24 26.92 -13.30
N ASN A 118 6.84 26.76 -14.49
CA ASN A 118 8.29 26.80 -14.65
C ASN A 118 8.87 28.18 -14.38
N TYR A 119 8.17 29.27 -14.72
CA TYR A 119 8.60 30.62 -14.35
C TYR A 119 8.74 30.76 -12.83
N VAL A 120 7.76 30.30 -12.05
CA VAL A 120 7.85 30.31 -10.57
C VAL A 120 8.98 29.43 -10.05
N LEU A 121 9.24 28.29 -10.69
CA LEU A 121 10.23 27.30 -10.26
C LEU A 121 11.70 27.68 -10.59
N HIS A 122 11.93 28.63 -11.49
CA HIS A 122 13.27 29.06 -11.92
C HIS A 122 13.59 30.54 -11.63
N GLU A 123 12.70 31.22 -10.90
CA GLU A 123 12.87 32.64 -10.56
C GLU A 123 13.00 32.85 -9.06
N TRP A 124 13.60 33.99 -8.68
CA TRP A 124 13.70 34.46 -7.30
C TRP A 124 14.36 33.47 -6.32
N GLY A 125 15.40 32.79 -6.79
CA GLY A 125 16.16 31.83 -5.99
C GLY A 125 15.52 30.45 -5.90
N ASN A 126 14.45 30.18 -6.64
CA ASN A 126 14.04 28.83 -6.99
C ASN A 126 14.86 28.41 -8.22
N ASP A 127 15.51 27.26 -8.15
CA ASP A 127 16.28 26.70 -9.26
C ASP A 127 16.14 25.17 -9.20
N ILE A 128 15.42 24.61 -10.17
CA ILE A 128 15.29 23.16 -10.34
C ILE A 128 16.15 22.75 -11.53
N GLU A 129 16.86 21.62 -11.42
CA GLU A 129 17.83 21.18 -12.44
C GLU A 129 17.19 20.96 -13.83
N GLU A 130 15.92 20.58 -13.87
CA GLU A 130 15.19 20.32 -15.10
C GLU A 130 13.78 20.94 -15.05
N PRO A 131 13.31 21.55 -16.14
CA PRO A 131 11.94 22.05 -16.23
C PRO A 131 10.89 21.00 -15.92
N LEU A 132 9.82 21.43 -15.26
CA LEU A 132 8.63 20.63 -15.03
C LEU A 132 7.95 20.33 -16.37
N THR A 133 7.76 19.04 -16.67
CA THR A 133 7.17 18.57 -17.92
C THR A 133 5.90 17.74 -17.68
N PRO A 134 5.04 17.57 -18.70
CA PRO A 134 3.83 16.76 -18.58
C PRO A 134 4.07 15.34 -18.08
N ALA A 135 5.19 14.73 -18.49
CA ALA A 135 5.55 13.39 -18.07
C ALA A 135 5.86 13.32 -16.55
N LYS A 136 6.57 14.33 -16.00
CA LYS A 136 6.84 14.42 -14.56
C LYS A 136 5.58 14.70 -13.74
N VAL A 137 4.64 15.49 -14.27
CA VAL A 137 3.35 15.73 -13.61
C VAL A 137 2.50 14.46 -13.60
N ALA A 138 2.40 13.76 -14.73
CA ALA A 138 1.65 12.50 -14.82
C ALA A 138 2.22 11.43 -13.86
N GLU A 139 3.55 11.35 -13.72
CA GLU A 139 4.20 10.48 -12.74
C GLU A 139 3.84 10.89 -11.29
N GLY A 140 3.95 12.18 -10.97
CA GLY A 140 3.62 12.69 -9.63
C GLY A 140 2.14 12.54 -9.26
N GLN A 141 1.23 12.65 -10.24
CA GLN A 141 -0.20 12.43 -10.07
C GLN A 141 -0.58 10.94 -9.96
N SER A 142 0.16 10.04 -10.61
CA SER A 142 -0.05 8.58 -10.49
C SER A 142 0.21 8.04 -9.07
N LYS A 143 0.84 8.83 -8.20
CA LYS A 143 1.05 8.52 -6.78
C LYS A 143 -0.20 8.80 -5.93
N VAL A 144 -1.25 9.44 -6.46
CA VAL A 144 -2.53 9.66 -5.77
C VAL A 144 -3.70 9.57 -6.75
N ASP A 145 -4.21 8.36 -6.97
CA ASP A 145 -5.59 8.17 -7.46
C ASP A 145 -6.29 7.02 -6.70
N PRO A 146 -7.35 7.31 -5.92
CA PRO A 146 -8.19 6.29 -5.29
C PRO A 146 -8.97 5.41 -6.29
N GLU A 147 -9.21 5.86 -7.53
CA GLU A 147 -9.90 5.06 -8.56
C GLU A 147 -8.97 4.07 -9.26
N ALA A 148 -7.71 4.43 -9.51
CA ALA A 148 -6.68 3.50 -9.96
C ALA A 148 -6.45 2.34 -8.95
N LEU A 149 -6.72 2.57 -7.67
CA LEU A 149 -6.71 1.54 -6.62
C LEU A 149 -7.96 0.64 -6.63
N LYS A 150 -9.10 1.10 -7.15
CA LYS A 150 -10.36 0.30 -7.19
C LYS A 150 -10.36 -0.78 -8.27
N ASN A 151 -9.62 -0.62 -9.37
CA ASN A 151 -9.60 -1.57 -10.49
C ASN A 151 -8.35 -2.46 -10.58
N ARG A 152 -7.39 -2.35 -9.64
CA ARG A 152 -6.19 -3.21 -9.59
C ARG A 152 -6.34 -4.45 -8.72
N SER A 153 -7.56 -4.80 -8.29
CA SER A 153 -7.82 -5.90 -7.35
C SER A 153 -7.89 -7.30 -7.99
N ARG A 154 -7.37 -7.53 -9.20
CA ARG A 154 -7.52 -8.88 -9.79
C ARG A 154 -6.29 -9.62 -10.27
N PHE A 155 -5.20 -9.00 -10.74
CA PHE A 155 -3.98 -9.74 -11.03
C PHE A 155 -2.78 -8.81 -10.89
N VAL A 156 -1.81 -9.23 -10.07
CA VAL A 156 -0.40 -8.77 -9.97
C VAL A 156 -0.14 -7.32 -10.41
N PRO A 157 0.20 -6.39 -9.50
CA PRO A 157 0.58 -5.04 -9.89
C PRO A 157 1.68 -5.02 -10.97
N ASP A 158 1.52 -4.19 -12.02
CA ASP A 158 2.41 -4.15 -13.19
C ASP A 158 3.89 -3.82 -12.87
N HIS A 159 4.17 -3.40 -11.63
CA HIS A 159 5.51 -3.12 -11.13
C HIS A 159 6.18 -4.31 -10.43
N ILE A 160 5.47 -5.41 -10.17
CA ILE A 160 6.07 -6.60 -9.55
C ILE A 160 6.69 -7.46 -10.65
N LYS A 161 8.01 -7.55 -10.65
CA LYS A 161 8.74 -8.31 -11.67
C LYS A 161 8.53 -9.82 -11.44
N LEU A 162 8.57 -10.61 -12.52
CA LEU A 162 8.39 -12.07 -12.47
C LEU A 162 9.27 -12.78 -11.40
N PRO A 163 10.54 -12.38 -11.17
CA PRO A 163 11.36 -12.96 -10.10
C PRO A 163 10.82 -12.69 -8.68
N GLU A 164 10.23 -11.52 -8.44
CA GLU A 164 9.65 -11.15 -7.15
C GLU A 164 8.40 -11.96 -6.85
N ILE A 165 7.55 -12.17 -7.86
CA ILE A 165 6.36 -13.03 -7.75
C ILE A 165 6.80 -14.44 -7.34
N TRP A 166 7.77 -15.00 -8.07
CA TRP A 166 8.27 -16.35 -7.80
C TRP A 166 8.84 -16.48 -6.39
N LEU A 167 9.68 -15.52 -5.98
CA LEU A 167 10.30 -15.53 -4.65
C LEU A 167 9.25 -15.37 -3.54
N THR A 168 8.29 -14.46 -3.72
CA THR A 168 7.19 -14.24 -2.77
C THR A 168 6.31 -15.48 -2.64
N THR A 169 5.92 -16.10 -3.75
CA THR A 169 5.14 -17.35 -3.74
C THR A 169 5.91 -18.45 -3.02
N PHE A 170 7.20 -18.61 -3.28
CA PHE A 170 8.01 -19.64 -2.63
C PHE A 170 8.14 -19.38 -1.12
N ILE A 171 8.28 -18.13 -0.69
CA ILE A 171 8.27 -17.77 0.74
C ILE A 171 6.93 -18.13 1.39
N ILE A 172 5.80 -17.79 0.74
CA ILE A 172 4.46 -18.14 1.25
C ILE A 172 4.32 -19.66 1.40
N VAL A 173 4.76 -20.43 0.42
CA VAL A 173 4.75 -21.89 0.47
C VAL A 173 5.60 -22.40 1.63
N LEU A 174 6.85 -21.95 1.75
CA LEU A 174 7.75 -22.38 2.84
C LEU A 174 7.20 -22.01 4.22
N LEU A 175 6.62 -20.83 4.40
CA LEU A 175 5.98 -20.43 5.66
C LEU A 175 4.79 -21.33 5.96
N THR A 176 3.94 -21.59 4.97
CA THR A 176 2.77 -22.44 5.14
C THR A 176 3.17 -23.86 5.56
N TYR A 177 4.11 -24.48 4.83
CA TYR A 177 4.62 -25.82 5.18
C TYR A 177 5.39 -25.84 6.50
N GLY A 178 6.16 -24.78 6.79
CA GLY A 178 6.88 -24.61 8.05
C GLY A 178 5.95 -24.54 9.25
N LEU A 179 4.88 -23.75 9.16
CA LEU A 179 3.86 -23.64 10.20
C LEU A 179 3.07 -24.93 10.38
N ILE A 180 2.66 -25.59 9.29
CA ILE A 180 1.99 -26.89 9.34
C ILE A 180 2.89 -27.93 10.03
N GLY A 181 4.16 -27.98 9.65
CA GLY A 181 5.12 -28.91 10.26
C GLY A 181 5.39 -28.59 11.73
N LEU A 182 5.45 -27.31 12.12
CA LEU A 182 5.62 -26.92 13.52
C LEU A 182 4.39 -27.32 14.34
N TYR A 183 3.20 -27.14 13.78
CA TYR A 183 1.95 -27.57 14.37
C TYR A 183 1.89 -29.09 14.53
N SER A 184 2.17 -29.87 13.48
CA SER A 184 2.20 -31.34 13.57
C SER A 184 3.22 -31.79 14.61
N HIS A 185 4.41 -31.18 14.63
CA HIS A 185 5.42 -31.49 15.63
C HIS A 185 4.94 -31.19 17.07
N TRP A 186 4.32 -30.03 17.30
CA TRP A 186 3.75 -29.68 18.60
C TRP A 186 2.57 -30.60 18.98
N ALA A 187 1.72 -30.96 18.01
CA ALA A 187 0.53 -31.76 18.21
C ALA A 187 0.85 -33.23 18.51
N GLU A 188 1.71 -33.84 17.70
CA GLU A 188 1.92 -35.29 17.63
C GLU A 188 3.28 -35.73 18.21
N GLY A 189 4.25 -34.82 18.35
CA GLY A 189 5.60 -35.12 18.86
C GLY A 189 6.62 -35.38 17.75
N GLN A 190 7.79 -35.94 18.10
CA GLN A 190 8.84 -36.31 17.12
C GLN A 190 8.66 -37.74 16.58
N GLU A 191 8.12 -38.65 17.40
CA GLU A 191 7.99 -40.08 17.10
C GLU A 191 6.55 -40.53 17.33
N LEU A 192 5.97 -41.17 16.31
CA LEU A 192 4.65 -41.78 16.43
C LEU A 192 4.81 -43.10 17.18
N ARG A 193 4.29 -43.15 18.41
CA ARG A 193 4.25 -44.38 19.20
C ARG A 193 3.01 -45.18 18.81
N PRO A 194 3.13 -46.43 18.38
CA PRO A 194 1.95 -47.26 18.08
C PRO A 194 1.05 -47.44 19.31
N GLY A 195 -0.27 -47.46 19.09
CA GLY A 195 -1.26 -47.71 20.13
C GLY A 195 -2.20 -46.54 20.43
N ILE A 196 -3.05 -46.72 21.44
CA ILE A 196 -4.06 -45.75 21.87
C ILE A 196 -3.46 -44.83 22.92
N HIS A 197 -3.36 -43.55 22.59
CA HIS A 197 -2.90 -42.49 23.49
C HIS A 197 -4.11 -41.77 24.06
N LYS A 198 -4.50 -42.17 25.28
CA LYS A 198 -5.58 -41.49 26.00
C LYS A 198 -5.11 -40.15 26.53
N VAL A 199 -5.87 -39.11 26.23
CA VAL A 199 -5.56 -37.75 26.68
C VAL A 199 -6.48 -37.37 27.82
N ARG A 200 -5.94 -36.65 28.82
CA ARG A 200 -6.71 -36.08 29.92
C ARG A 200 -6.41 -34.60 29.97
N SER A 201 -7.44 -33.78 29.77
CA SER A 201 -7.31 -32.33 29.82
C SER A 201 -6.94 -31.87 31.24
N THR A 202 -6.08 -30.85 31.30
CA THR A 202 -5.75 -30.15 32.55
C THR A 202 -6.66 -28.93 32.71
N PRO A 203 -6.84 -28.39 33.93
CA PRO A 203 -7.60 -27.16 34.13
C PRO A 203 -7.09 -25.99 33.27
N VAL A 204 -5.78 -25.92 33.04
CA VAL A 204 -5.15 -24.92 32.16
C VAL A 204 -5.55 -25.11 30.70
N ALA A 205 -5.56 -26.36 30.20
CA ALA A 205 -6.00 -26.66 28.84
C ALA A 205 -7.49 -26.33 28.64
N THR A 206 -8.33 -26.62 29.63
CA THR A 206 -9.76 -26.27 29.63
C THR A 206 -9.97 -24.76 29.63
N LEU A 207 -9.21 -24.01 30.44
CA LEU A 207 -9.27 -22.55 30.41
C LEU A 207 -8.85 -22.00 29.03
N GLY A 208 -7.77 -22.52 28.46
CA GLY A 208 -7.31 -22.14 27.12
C GLY A 208 -8.39 -22.38 26.04
N MET A 209 -9.05 -23.53 26.09
CA MET A 209 -10.16 -23.86 25.18
C MET A 209 -11.34 -22.89 25.33
N VAL A 210 -11.76 -22.61 26.56
CA VAL A 210 -12.88 -21.68 26.81
C VAL A 210 -12.52 -20.29 26.30
N LEU A 211 -11.30 -19.80 26.56
CA LEU A 211 -10.85 -18.50 26.09
C LEU A 211 -10.79 -18.42 24.56
N SER A 212 -10.33 -19.46 23.86
CA SER A 212 -10.28 -19.47 22.39
C SER A 212 -11.68 -19.48 21.76
N ILE A 213 -12.64 -20.19 22.37
CA ILE A 213 -14.04 -20.18 21.94
C ILE A 213 -14.67 -18.81 22.20
N LEU A 214 -14.47 -18.23 23.39
CA LEU A 214 -14.99 -16.89 23.73
C LEU A 214 -14.38 -15.81 22.82
N SER A 215 -13.10 -15.90 22.50
CA SER A 215 -12.43 -15.03 21.53
C SER A 215 -13.09 -15.12 20.16
N THR A 216 -13.36 -16.34 19.68
CA THR A 216 -14.05 -16.56 18.40
C THR A 216 -15.43 -15.88 18.38
N LEU A 217 -16.21 -16.05 19.44
CA LEU A 217 -17.52 -15.40 19.58
C LEU A 217 -17.41 -13.88 19.62
N LEU A 218 -16.48 -13.34 20.41
CA LEU A 218 -16.25 -11.89 20.51
C LEU A 218 -15.95 -11.28 19.15
N PHE A 219 -14.97 -11.84 18.41
CA PHE A 219 -14.60 -11.30 17.11
C PHE A 219 -15.68 -11.52 16.05
N SER A 220 -16.48 -12.57 16.16
CA SER A 220 -17.65 -12.78 15.29
C SER A 220 -18.70 -11.68 15.48
N VAL A 221 -18.97 -11.30 16.74
CA VAL A 221 -19.89 -10.19 17.06
C VAL A 221 -19.32 -8.85 16.55
N LEU A 222 -18.03 -8.60 16.75
CA LEU A 222 -17.37 -7.38 16.26
C LEU A 222 -17.38 -7.30 14.72
N PHE A 223 -17.14 -8.41 14.03
CA PHE A 223 -17.19 -8.50 12.57
C PHE A 223 -18.60 -8.21 12.05
N VAL A 224 -19.63 -8.86 12.59
CA VAL A 224 -21.03 -8.60 12.19
C VAL A 224 -21.43 -7.16 12.50
N ARG A 225 -21.01 -6.61 13.63
CA ARG A 225 -21.25 -5.21 13.98
C ARG A 225 -20.59 -4.26 12.97
N GLN A 226 -19.35 -4.53 12.58
CA GLN A 226 -18.62 -3.74 11.58
C GLN A 226 -19.32 -3.80 10.22
N MET A 227 -19.67 -5.01 9.75
CA MET A 227 -20.37 -5.22 8.49
C MET A 227 -21.73 -4.50 8.45
N ASN A 228 -22.46 -4.47 9.56
CA ASN A 228 -23.71 -3.71 9.67
C ASN A 228 -23.50 -2.20 9.61
N ILE A 229 -22.41 -1.68 10.20
CA ILE A 229 -22.04 -0.26 10.11
C ILE A 229 -21.70 0.09 8.67
N ASP A 230 -20.89 -0.73 8.01
CA ASP A 230 -20.46 -0.51 6.63
C ASP A 230 -21.65 -0.57 5.67
N TYR A 231 -22.55 -1.54 5.85
CA TYR A 231 -23.80 -1.63 5.10
C TYR A 231 -24.71 -0.41 5.28
N ALA A 232 -24.84 0.09 6.52
CA ALA A 232 -25.59 1.31 6.81
C ALA A 232 -24.92 2.56 6.19
N GLY A 233 -23.59 2.60 6.17
CA GLY A 233 -22.79 3.66 5.53
C GLY A 233 -22.96 3.71 4.01
N TRP A 234 -23.14 2.57 3.35
CA TRP A 234 -23.48 2.52 1.92
C TRP A 234 -24.88 3.02 1.60
N ALA A 235 -25.83 2.82 2.52
CA ALA A 235 -27.21 3.27 2.39
C ALA A 235 -27.42 4.75 2.81
N ALA A 236 -26.38 5.42 3.31
CA ALA A 236 -26.44 6.82 3.72
C ALA A 236 -26.46 7.77 2.50
N LYS A 237 -27.02 8.98 2.69
CA LYS A 237 -27.04 10.03 1.65
C LYS A 237 -25.63 10.45 1.23
N ASP A 238 -24.73 10.54 2.21
CA ASP A 238 -23.30 10.72 1.99
C ASP A 238 -22.63 9.37 2.25
N GLN A 239 -22.19 8.71 1.18
CA GLN A 239 -21.61 7.37 1.28
C GLN A 239 -20.30 7.40 2.07
N VAL A 240 -20.24 6.62 3.13
CA VAL A 240 -19.01 6.40 3.89
C VAL A 240 -18.34 5.12 3.36
N MET A 241 -17.04 5.21 3.08
CA MET A 241 -16.28 4.04 2.62
C MET A 241 -16.16 2.98 3.74
N PRO A 242 -16.22 1.68 3.40
CA PRO A 242 -16.17 0.60 4.37
C PRO A 242 -14.79 0.53 5.03
N ASN A 243 -14.75 0.18 6.32
CA ASN A 243 -13.49 0.00 7.03
C ASN A 243 -12.91 -1.41 6.79
N VAL A 244 -12.40 -1.62 5.58
CA VAL A 244 -11.82 -2.90 5.11
C VAL A 244 -10.69 -3.42 6.01
N THR A 245 -9.94 -2.52 6.65
CA THR A 245 -8.86 -2.89 7.58
C THR A 245 -9.43 -3.53 8.85
N ALA A 246 -10.49 -2.97 9.41
CA ALA A 246 -11.16 -3.53 10.59
C ALA A 246 -11.85 -4.85 10.26
N GLU A 247 -12.55 -4.93 9.12
CA GLU A 247 -13.18 -6.17 8.64
C GLU A 247 -12.15 -7.29 8.49
N GLY A 248 -11.03 -7.01 7.80
CA GLY A 248 -9.95 -7.98 7.60
C GLY A 248 -9.31 -8.42 8.91
N PHE A 249 -9.08 -7.49 9.85
CA PHE A 249 -8.55 -7.81 11.17
C PHE A 249 -9.48 -8.74 11.96
N TYR A 250 -10.78 -8.42 12.05
CA TYR A 250 -11.72 -9.27 12.79
C TYR A 250 -11.88 -10.65 12.13
N ALA A 251 -11.94 -10.71 10.80
CA ALA A 251 -11.98 -11.98 10.06
C ALA A 251 -10.73 -12.85 10.36
N ALA A 252 -9.54 -12.25 10.34
CA ALA A 252 -8.30 -12.96 10.69
C ALA A 252 -8.34 -13.48 12.14
N MET A 253 -8.80 -12.67 13.09
CA MET A 253 -8.91 -13.07 14.50
C MET A 253 -9.91 -14.22 14.72
N ILE A 254 -11.01 -14.25 13.97
CA ILE A 254 -11.97 -15.38 13.99
C ILE A 254 -11.26 -16.67 13.54
N VAL A 255 -10.58 -16.62 12.38
CA VAL A 255 -9.88 -17.78 11.81
C VAL A 255 -8.79 -18.29 12.76
N LEU A 256 -7.98 -17.39 13.32
CA LEU A 256 -6.92 -17.75 14.26
C LEU A 256 -7.47 -18.31 15.58
N SER A 257 -8.57 -17.76 16.10
CA SER A 257 -9.21 -18.27 17.32
C SER A 257 -9.84 -19.64 17.12
N LEU A 258 -10.44 -19.89 15.95
CA LEU A 258 -10.95 -21.22 15.56
C LEU A 258 -9.81 -22.22 15.40
N ALA A 259 -8.74 -21.84 14.71
CA ALA A 259 -7.55 -22.69 14.55
C ALA A 259 -6.94 -23.05 15.91
N ALA A 260 -6.84 -22.09 16.83
CA ALA A 260 -6.39 -22.34 18.20
C ALA A 260 -7.31 -23.30 18.96
N SER A 261 -8.63 -23.15 18.82
CA SER A 261 -9.61 -24.05 19.44
C SER A 261 -9.46 -25.49 18.91
N LEU A 262 -9.34 -25.66 17.59
CA LEU A 262 -9.11 -26.96 16.96
C LEU A 262 -7.78 -27.59 17.39
N ALA A 263 -6.72 -26.77 17.45
CA ALA A 263 -5.39 -27.18 17.90
C ALA A 263 -5.41 -27.68 19.34
N LEU A 264 -6.01 -26.93 20.25
CA LEU A 264 -6.16 -27.31 21.65
C LEU A 264 -7.03 -28.56 21.80
N TYR A 265 -8.09 -28.68 21.00
CA TYR A 265 -8.98 -29.84 21.01
C TYR A 265 -8.23 -31.11 20.63
N LYS A 266 -7.54 -31.07 19.49
CA LYS A 266 -6.73 -32.20 19.01
C LYS A 266 -5.66 -32.59 20.03
N LYS A 267 -5.02 -31.61 20.69
CA LYS A 267 -3.91 -31.89 21.61
C LYS A 267 -4.34 -32.39 22.98
N TYR A 268 -5.42 -31.85 23.55
CA TYR A 268 -5.74 -32.03 24.97
C TYR A 268 -7.08 -32.72 25.24
N PHE A 269 -7.91 -32.94 24.21
CA PHE A 269 -9.28 -33.45 24.37
C PHE A 269 -9.64 -34.60 23.44
N MET A 270 -8.82 -34.90 22.44
CA MET A 270 -9.04 -36.00 21.50
C MET A 270 -8.05 -37.13 21.80
N ASP A 271 -8.57 -38.34 22.01
CA ASP A 271 -7.74 -39.54 22.09
C ASP A 271 -7.12 -39.82 20.71
N GLY A 272 -5.82 -40.12 20.69
CA GLY A 272 -5.11 -40.48 19.48
C GLY A 272 -5.01 -41.99 19.34
N GLU A 273 -5.15 -42.50 18.13
CA GLU A 273 -4.73 -43.86 17.77
C GLU A 273 -3.70 -43.79 16.67
N VAL A 274 -2.58 -44.49 16.87
CA VAL A 274 -1.58 -44.69 15.83
C VAL A 274 -1.62 -46.18 15.48
N LEU A 275 -2.18 -46.47 14.32
CA LEU A 275 -2.16 -47.80 13.74
C LEU A 275 -0.82 -48.00 13.03
N VAL A 276 -0.21 -49.15 13.23
CA VAL A 276 0.92 -49.61 12.42
C VAL A 276 0.37 -50.71 11.53
N GLU A 277 0.49 -50.54 10.22
CA GLU A 277 0.29 -51.69 9.33
C GLU A 277 1.39 -52.70 9.63
N ASP A 278 0.98 -53.96 9.79
CA ASP A 278 1.93 -55.04 9.99
C ASP A 278 2.85 -55.12 8.76
N ALA A 279 4.15 -55.37 8.95
CA ALA A 279 5.13 -55.39 7.86
C ALA A 279 4.82 -56.48 6.79
N SER A 280 3.84 -57.34 7.05
CA SER A 280 3.29 -58.36 6.17
C SER A 280 2.04 -57.92 5.39
N GLY A 281 1.68 -56.63 5.37
CA GLY A 281 0.55 -56.12 4.60
C GLY A 281 0.66 -56.52 3.12
N GLU A 282 -0.40 -57.13 2.58
CA GLU A 282 -0.45 -57.69 1.22
C GLU A 282 -0.37 -56.64 0.09
N PHE A 283 -0.13 -55.36 0.40
CA PHE A 283 -0.05 -54.32 -0.61
C PHE A 283 1.34 -54.28 -1.27
N PRO A 284 1.44 -54.57 -2.57
CA PRO A 284 2.68 -54.44 -3.29
C PRO A 284 2.87 -52.94 -3.56
N TRP A 285 3.68 -52.29 -2.71
CA TRP A 285 4.13 -50.90 -2.77
C TRP A 285 3.06 -49.78 -2.70
#